data_AF-A0A426Y947-F1
#
_entry.id   AF-A0A426Y947-F1
#
_cell.length_a   1.000
_cell.length_b   1.000
_cell.length_c   1.000
_cell.angle_alpha   90.00
_cell.angle_beta   90.00
_cell.angle_gamma   90.00
#
_symmetry.space_group_name_H-M   'P 1'
#
loop_
_entity.id
_entity.type
_entity.pdbx_description
1 polymer ?
#
loop_
_entity_poly.entity_id
_entity_poly.type
_entity_poly.pdbx_seq_one_letter_code
_entity_poly.pdbx_strand_id
1 'polypeptide(L)'
;GAIELSILSEYYGREIAAYDIQSTRCDLYGQGKSYQERVMLIYDGLHYDALAMSPFEGAPDEFDQTVFSVRSDHSIGPVENLALNLVKDAHRKRSYTDTANFTLRCGVCQVGLTGQKEAIAHAQATGHVNFQEYR
;
A
#
# COMPACT_ATOMS: atom_id res chain seq x y z
N GLY A 1 8.77 4.14 2.62
CA GLY A 1 7.52 4.82 3.03
C GLY A 1 7.36 6.10 2.24
N ALA A 2 6.51 7.04 2.69
CA ALA A 2 6.17 8.24 1.93
C ALA A 2 7.37 9.11 1.53
N ILE A 3 8.38 9.25 2.40
CA ILE A 3 9.60 10.01 2.11
C ILE A 3 10.36 9.38 0.93
N GLU A 4 10.59 8.07 0.98
CA GLU A 4 11.29 7.35 -0.09
C GLU A 4 10.51 7.39 -1.40
N LEU A 5 9.18 7.27 -1.36
CA LEU A 5 8.34 7.37 -2.56
C LEU A 5 8.44 8.76 -3.22
N SER A 6 8.48 9.84 -2.42
CA SER A 6 8.73 11.18 -2.95
C SER A 6 10.09 11.31 -3.62
N ILE A 7 11.15 10.79 -2.99
CA ILE A 7 12.52 10.81 -3.54
C ILE A 7 12.60 10.00 -4.83
N LEU A 8 12.01 8.81 -4.86
CA LEU A 8 12.03 7.93 -6.04
C LEU A 8 11.22 8.51 -7.20
N SER A 9 10.08 9.15 -6.93
CA SER A 9 9.29 9.85 -7.94
C SER A 9 10.12 10.94 -8.62
N GLU A 10 10.84 11.75 -7.84
CA GLU A 10 11.72 12.79 -8.35
C GLU A 10 12.91 12.21 -9.14
N TYR A 11 13.58 11.20 -8.57
CA TYR A 11 14.74 10.56 -9.18
C TYR A 11 14.43 9.92 -10.54
N TYR A 12 13.30 9.22 -10.65
CA TYR A 12 12.89 8.56 -11.89
C TYR A 12 12.13 9.48 -12.85
N GLY A 13 11.74 10.68 -12.43
CA GLY A 13 10.95 11.61 -13.22
C GLY A 13 9.56 11.07 -13.57
N ARG A 14 8.90 10.40 -12.61
CA ARG A 14 7.62 9.70 -12.79
C ARG A 14 6.70 9.93 -11.61
N GLU A 15 5.40 9.96 -11.88
CA GLU A 15 4.42 9.90 -10.80
C GLU A 15 4.37 8.50 -10.19
N ILE A 16 4.15 8.43 -8.88
CA ILE A 16 3.89 7.18 -8.17
C ILE A 16 2.56 7.31 -7.47
N ALA A 17 1.57 6.51 -7.87
CA ALA A 17 0.26 6.45 -7.23
C ALA A 17 0.25 5.31 -6.21
N ALA A 18 0.21 5.63 -4.91
CA ALA A 18 0.13 4.65 -3.85
C ALA A 18 -1.30 4.55 -3.31
N TYR A 19 -1.96 3.43 -3.58
CA TYR A 19 -3.32 3.17 -3.11
C TYR A 19 -3.30 2.47 -1.76
N ASP A 20 -3.87 3.10 -0.75
CA ASP A 20 -3.98 2.56 0.61
C ASP A 20 -5.30 1.81 0.77
N ILE A 21 -5.24 0.51 1.03
CA ILE A 21 -6.42 -0.35 1.12
C ILE A 21 -7.30 0.04 2.31
N GLN A 22 -6.70 0.35 3.46
CA GLN A 22 -7.44 0.62 4.69
C GLN A 22 -8.31 1.88 4.57
N SER A 23 -7.77 2.96 4.01
CA SER A 23 -8.44 4.25 3.87
C SER A 23 -9.11 4.45 2.50
N THR A 24 -8.82 3.58 1.53
CA THR A 24 -9.25 3.68 0.12
C THR A 24 -8.76 4.93 -0.60
N ARG A 25 -7.78 5.65 -0.04
CA ARG A 25 -7.19 6.85 -0.65
C ARG A 25 -6.08 6.49 -1.63
N CYS A 26 -5.78 7.42 -2.53
CA CYS A 26 -4.61 7.37 -3.40
C CYS A 26 -3.69 8.55 -3.07
N ASP A 27 -2.47 8.25 -2.62
CA ASP A 27 -1.43 9.23 -2.38
C ASP A 27 -0.57 9.35 -3.66
N LEU A 28 -0.65 10.48 -4.37
CA LEU A 28 0.03 10.70 -5.65
C LEU A 28 1.32 11.51 -5.46
N TYR A 29 2.47 10.82 -5.56
CA TYR A 29 3.79 11.43 -5.48
C TYR A 29 4.22 11.94 -6.86
N GLY A 30 4.88 13.11 -6.90
CA GLY A 30 5.27 13.77 -8.14
C GLY A 30 4.16 14.60 -8.80
N GLN A 31 3.00 14.74 -8.14
CA GLN A 31 1.89 15.55 -8.65
C GLN A 31 2.34 16.99 -8.95
N GLY A 32 1.91 17.52 -10.10
CA GLY A 32 2.22 18.90 -10.51
C GLY A 32 3.63 19.10 -11.06
N LYS A 33 4.45 18.05 -11.16
CA LYS A 33 5.79 18.09 -11.79
C LYS A 33 5.76 17.87 -13.30
N SER A 34 4.57 17.74 -13.89
CA SER A 34 4.35 17.50 -15.33
C SER A 34 5.08 16.25 -15.86
N TYR A 35 5.23 15.23 -15.02
CA TYR A 35 5.72 13.93 -15.47
C TYR A 35 4.69 13.27 -16.40
N GLN A 36 5.19 12.58 -17.42
CA GLN A 36 4.36 12.00 -18.48
C GLN A 36 4.03 10.53 -18.25
N GLU A 37 4.54 9.95 -17.17
CA GLU A 37 4.41 8.54 -16.83
C GLU A 37 4.07 8.40 -15.35
N ARG A 38 3.20 7.43 -15.06
CA ARG A 38 2.77 7.07 -13.71
C ARG A 38 2.91 5.56 -13.52
N VAL A 39 3.45 5.18 -12.36
CA VAL A 39 3.42 3.79 -11.86
C VAL A 39 2.46 3.70 -10.68
N MET A 40 2.02 2.49 -10.35
CA MET A 40 1.02 2.26 -9.30
C MET A 40 1.52 1.25 -8.27
N LEU A 41 1.24 1.53 -7.01
CA LEU A 41 1.50 0.65 -5.86
C LEU A 41 0.21 0.47 -5.07
N ILE A 42 0.06 -0.68 -4.43
CA ILE A 42 -0.98 -0.92 -3.42
C ILE A 42 -0.34 -1.15 -2.06
N TYR A 43 -0.97 -0.64 -1.00
CA TYR A 43 -0.45 -0.66 0.36
C TYR A 43 -1.49 -1.24 1.33
N ASP A 44 -1.10 -2.28 2.07
CA ASP A 44 -1.97 -3.01 2.98
C ASP A 44 -1.84 -2.59 4.45
N GLY A 45 -1.05 -1.55 4.76
CA GLY A 45 -0.75 -1.14 6.14
C GLY A 45 0.61 -1.64 6.65
N LEU A 46 1.26 -2.56 5.95
CA LEU A 46 2.62 -3.05 6.27
C LEU A 46 3.52 -3.19 5.03
N HIS A 47 2.97 -3.71 3.93
CA HIS A 47 3.66 -4.01 2.68
C HIS A 47 3.15 -3.16 1.51
N TYR A 48 4.07 -2.87 0.60
CA TYR A 48 3.76 -2.32 -0.71
C TYR A 48 3.95 -3.40 -1.76
N ASP A 49 2.98 -3.54 -2.65
CA ASP A 49 3.07 -4.35 -3.86
C ASP A 49 2.91 -3.47 -5.11
N ALA A 50 3.58 -3.84 -6.20
CA ALA A 50 3.42 -3.18 -7.49
C ALA A 50 2.11 -3.60 -8.16
N LEU A 51 1.39 -2.65 -8.76
CA LEU A 51 0.22 -2.94 -9.58
C LEU A 51 0.61 -2.96 -11.05
N ALA A 52 0.16 -4.00 -11.75
CA ALA A 52 0.31 -4.16 -13.18
C ALA A 52 -1.05 -4.39 -13.85
N MET A 53 -1.13 -4.13 -15.15
CA MET A 53 -2.30 -4.40 -15.97
C MET A 53 -1.97 -5.44 -17.03
N SER A 54 -2.58 -6.60 -16.92
CA SER A 54 -2.51 -7.65 -17.93
C SER A 54 -3.57 -7.43 -19.01
N PRO A 55 -3.28 -7.73 -20.30
CA PRO A 55 -4.22 -7.48 -21.39
C PRO A 55 -5.49 -8.35 -21.31
N PHE A 56 -5.40 -9.53 -20.67
CA PHE A 56 -6.51 -10.43 -20.39
C PHE A 56 -6.14 -11.39 -19.25
N GLU A 57 -7.13 -12.06 -18.68
CA GLU A 57 -6.94 -13.06 -17.62
C GLU A 57 -6.10 -14.24 -18.11
N GLY A 58 -5.01 -14.56 -17.41
CA GLY A 58 -4.07 -15.62 -17.79
C GLY A 58 -3.09 -15.24 -18.90
N ALA A 59 -3.01 -13.97 -19.30
CA ALA A 59 -1.91 -13.50 -20.13
C ALA A 59 -0.56 -13.72 -19.43
N PRO A 60 0.51 -14.06 -20.16
CA PRO A 60 1.85 -14.14 -19.59
C PRO A 60 2.30 -12.79 -19.01
N ASP A 61 2.99 -12.81 -17.87
CA ASP A 61 3.49 -11.62 -17.15
C ASP A 61 4.37 -10.70 -18.03
N GLU A 62 4.99 -11.21 -19.10
CA GLU A 62 5.77 -10.39 -20.05
C GLU A 62 4.94 -9.35 -20.80
N PHE A 63 3.61 -9.51 -20.84
CA PHE A 63 2.67 -8.56 -21.44
C PHE A 63 2.10 -7.55 -20.42
N ASP A 64 2.50 -7.66 -19.16
CA ASP A 64 2.01 -6.77 -18.12
C ASP A 64 2.53 -5.34 -18.31
N GLN A 65 1.60 -4.39 -18.28
CA GLN A 65 1.93 -2.98 -18.26
C GLN A 65 2.05 -2.48 -16.82
N THR A 66 3.21 -1.92 -16.47
CA THR A 66 3.49 -1.34 -15.14
C THR A 66 3.69 0.18 -15.17
N VAL A 67 3.95 0.73 -16.37
CA VAL A 67 4.14 2.17 -16.60
C VAL A 67 3.05 2.68 -17.53
N PHE A 68 2.35 3.72 -17.10
CA PHE A 68 1.18 4.27 -17.79
C PHE A 68 1.41 5.72 -18.18
N SER A 69 1.05 6.10 -19.40
CA SER A 69 1.13 7.50 -19.83
C SER A 69 0.09 8.36 -19.12
N VAL A 70 0.54 9.49 -18.59
CA VAL A 70 -0.32 10.53 -18.01
C VAL A 70 -0.94 11.35 -19.14
N ARG A 71 -2.26 11.52 -19.10
CA ARG A 71 -3.03 12.26 -20.10
C ARG A 71 -3.11 13.74 -19.75
N SER A 72 -3.64 14.55 -20.66
CA SER A 72 -3.83 15.99 -20.47
C SER A 72 -4.78 16.35 -19.32
N ASP A 73 -5.66 15.42 -18.92
CA ASP A 73 -6.55 15.55 -17.76
C ASP A 73 -5.92 15.05 -16.44
N HIS A 74 -4.61 14.77 -16.44
CA HIS A 74 -3.84 14.20 -15.34
C HIS A 74 -4.28 12.79 -14.89
N SER A 75 -5.08 12.10 -15.70
CA SER A 75 -5.44 10.69 -15.47
C SER A 75 -4.51 9.73 -16.21
N ILE A 76 -4.58 8.46 -15.86
CA ILE A 76 -4.05 7.35 -16.69
C ILE A 76 -5.17 6.62 -17.45
N GLY A 77 -6.31 7.29 -17.66
CA GLY A 77 -7.46 6.73 -18.34
C GLY A 77 -8.19 5.63 -17.54
N PRO A 78 -8.80 4.63 -18.21
CA PRO A 78 -9.63 3.62 -17.54
C PRO A 78 -8.92 2.78 -16.47
N VAL A 79 -7.59 2.66 -16.56
CA VAL A 79 -6.77 1.88 -15.63
C VAL A 79 -6.90 2.41 -14.19
N GLU A 80 -7.06 3.72 -14.01
CA GLU A 80 -7.24 4.33 -12.70
C GLU A 80 -8.50 3.83 -11.99
N ASN A 81 -9.60 3.67 -12.73
CA ASN A 81 -10.83 3.11 -12.18
C ASN A 81 -10.70 1.62 -11.84
N LEU A 82 -9.92 0.87 -12.62
CA LEU A 82 -9.64 -0.55 -12.31
C LEU A 82 -8.85 -0.67 -11.02
N ALA A 83 -7.81 0.14 -10.82
CA ALA A 83 -7.04 0.18 -9.58
C ALA A 83 -7.92 0.57 -8.38
N LEU A 84 -8.77 1.61 -8.52
CA LEU A 84 -9.70 2.01 -7.47
C LEU A 84 -10.72 0.91 -7.11
N ASN A 85 -11.21 0.17 -8.10
CA ASN A 85 -12.13 -0.95 -7.85
C ASN A 85 -11.42 -2.10 -7.12
N LEU A 86 -10.19 -2.45 -7.52
CA LEU A 86 -9.37 -3.44 -6.83
C LEU A 86 -9.16 -3.07 -5.35
N VAL A 87 -8.85 -1.81 -5.07
CA VAL A 87 -8.63 -1.28 -3.72
C VAL A 87 -9.93 -1.36 -2.89
N LYS A 88 -11.07 -0.98 -3.47
CA LYS A 88 -12.39 -1.11 -2.80
C LYS A 88 -12.72 -2.56 -2.50
N ASP A 89 -12.40 -3.49 -3.40
CA ASP A 89 -12.63 -4.92 -3.19
C ASP A 89 -11.74 -5.47 -2.08
N ALA A 90 -10.46 -5.12 -2.08
CA ALA A 90 -9.52 -5.48 -1.01
C ALA A 90 -9.96 -4.90 0.34
N HIS A 91 -10.42 -3.64 0.36
CA HIS A 91 -10.95 -3.00 1.55
C HIS A 91 -12.17 -3.75 2.11
N ARG A 92 -13.15 -4.09 1.25
CA ARG A 92 -14.34 -4.86 1.63
C ARG A 92 -13.97 -6.24 2.21
N LYS A 93 -12.94 -6.87 1.66
CA LYS A 93 -12.39 -8.15 2.13
C LYS A 93 -11.52 -8.02 3.39
N ARG A 94 -11.27 -6.79 3.87
CA ARG A 94 -10.31 -6.48 4.95
C ARG A 94 -8.93 -7.09 4.69
N SER A 95 -8.48 -7.02 3.44
CA SER A 95 -7.14 -7.44 3.01
C SER A 95 -6.11 -6.37 3.34
N TYR A 96 -6.05 -5.97 4.61
CA TYR A 96 -5.11 -4.99 5.16
C TYR A 96 -4.85 -5.27 6.63
N THR A 97 -3.71 -4.80 7.14
CA THR A 97 -3.32 -4.85 8.54
C THR A 97 -3.53 -3.49 9.18
N ASP A 98 -4.53 -3.40 10.06
CA ASP A 98 -4.77 -2.20 10.86
C ASP A 98 -3.77 -2.13 12.02
N THR A 99 -2.59 -1.58 11.77
CA THR A 99 -1.52 -1.46 12.77
C THR A 99 -1.92 -0.60 13.99
N ALA A 100 -3.00 0.18 13.90
CA ALA A 100 -3.52 0.94 15.03
C ALA A 100 -4.39 0.09 15.97
N ASN A 101 -5.11 -0.90 15.44
CA ASN A 101 -6.15 -1.62 16.21
C ASN A 101 -6.04 -3.15 16.20
N PHE A 102 -5.05 -3.72 15.51
CA PHE A 102 -4.86 -5.18 15.46
C PHE A 102 -4.59 -5.77 16.85
N THR A 103 -5.15 -6.96 17.09
CA THR A 103 -4.97 -7.70 18.34
C THR A 103 -3.70 -8.53 18.29
N LEU A 104 -2.82 -8.26 19.25
CA LEU A 104 -1.52 -8.90 19.40
C LEU A 104 -1.48 -9.69 20.69
N ARG A 105 -0.81 -10.85 20.65
CA ARG A 105 -0.46 -11.62 21.85
C ARG A 105 1.04 -11.60 22.03
N CYS A 106 1.49 -11.26 23.23
CA CYS A 106 2.88 -11.47 23.59
C CYS A 106 3.16 -12.98 23.71
N GLY A 107 4.08 -13.51 22.89
CA GLY A 107 4.47 -14.92 22.92
C GLY A 107 5.20 -15.36 24.19
N VAL A 108 5.65 -14.43 25.04
CA VAL A 108 6.37 -14.72 26.27
C VAL A 108 5.43 -14.77 27.47
N CYS A 109 4.65 -13.72 27.71
CA CYS A 109 3.77 -13.60 28.88
C CYS A 109 2.28 -13.72 28.57
N GLN A 110 1.91 -13.99 27.31
CA GLN A 110 0.53 -14.25 26.85
C GLN A 110 -0.47 -13.10 27.05
N VAL A 111 0.00 -11.89 27.40
CA VAL A 111 -0.83 -10.68 27.48
C VAL A 111 -1.35 -10.32 26.09
N GLY A 112 -2.65 -10.03 26.02
CA GLY A 112 -3.31 -9.45 24.85
C GLY A 112 -3.08 -7.94 24.80
N LEU A 113 -2.76 -7.42 23.63
CA LEU A 113 -2.39 -6.04 23.36
C LEU A 113 -3.16 -5.57 22.14
N THR A 114 -3.50 -4.29 22.10
CA THR A 114 -4.23 -3.66 20.99
C THR A 114 -3.35 -2.63 20.31
N GLY A 115 -3.05 -2.88 19.04
CA GLY A 115 -2.28 -1.97 18.21
C GLY A 115 -0.78 -1.93 18.54
N GLN A 116 -0.05 -1.25 17.66
CA GLN A 116 1.39 -1.11 17.76
C GLN A 116 1.81 -0.32 19.02
N LYS A 117 0.98 0.65 19.46
CA LYS A 117 1.29 1.50 20.61
C LYS A 117 1.41 0.68 21.91
N GLU A 118 0.46 -0.21 22.16
CA GLU A 118 0.51 -1.08 23.34
C GLU A 118 1.63 -2.11 23.24
N ALA A 119 1.89 -2.66 22.05
CA ALA A 119 3.01 -3.56 21.82
C ALA A 119 4.37 -2.91 22.12
N ILE A 120 4.59 -1.68 21.68
CA ILE A 120 5.81 -0.92 21.98
C ILE A 120 5.92 -0.66 23.48
N ALA A 121 4.86 -0.18 24.14
CA ALA A 121 4.87 0.08 25.58
C ALA A 121 5.17 -1.20 26.37
N HIS A 122 4.57 -2.33 25.98
CA HIS A 122 4.81 -3.64 26.56
C HIS A 122 6.27 -4.10 26.39
N ALA A 123 6.81 -3.97 25.17
CA ALA A 123 8.20 -4.30 24.89
C ALA A 123 9.17 -3.45 25.71
N GLN A 124 8.90 -2.15 25.86
CA GLN A 124 9.73 -1.24 26.67
C GLN A 124 9.68 -1.59 28.16
N ALA A 125 8.51 -1.96 28.69
CA ALA A 125 8.34 -2.27 30.11
C ALA A 125 8.88 -3.66 30.48
N THR A 126 8.83 -4.63 29.57
CA THR A 126 9.09 -6.05 29.87
C THR A 126 10.30 -6.64 29.14
N GLY A 127 10.79 -5.99 28.09
CA GLY A 127 11.80 -6.54 27.18
C GLY A 127 11.26 -7.59 26.20
N HIS A 128 9.96 -7.90 26.22
CA HIS A 128 9.36 -8.89 25.33
C HIS A 128 9.12 -8.31 23.93
N VAL A 129 9.68 -8.95 22.89
CA VAL A 129 9.56 -8.52 21.48
C VAL A 129 8.88 -9.55 20.56
N ASN A 130 8.52 -10.72 21.09
CA ASN A 130 7.79 -11.74 20.35
C ASN A 130 6.29 -11.45 20.41
N PHE A 131 5.73 -10.85 19.36
CA PHE A 131 4.31 -10.56 19.23
C PHE A 131 3.72 -11.32 18.05
N GLN A 132 2.54 -11.91 18.26
CA GLN A 132 1.80 -12.63 17.24
C GLN A 132 0.41 -12.01 17.11
N GLU A 133 0.03 -11.66 15.88
CA GLU A 133 -1.35 -11.27 15.60
C GLU A 133 -2.26 -12.49 15.76
N TYR A 134 -3.42 -12.31 16.38
CA TYR A 134 -4.46 -13.33 16.45
C TYR A 134 -5.82 -12.71 16.18
N ARG A 135 -6.71 -13.52 15.62
CA ARG A 135 -8.11 -13.17 15.34
C ARG A 135 -9.05 -14.00 16.20
#